data_AF-A0A524KB94-F1
#
_entry.id   AF-A0A524KB94-F1
#
_cell.length_a   1.000
_cell.length_b   1.000
_cell.length_c   1.000
_cell.angle_alpha   90.00
_cell.angle_beta   90.00
_cell.angle_gamma   90.00
#
_symmetry.space_group_name_H-M   'P 1'
#
loop_
_entity.id
_entity.type
_entity.pdbx_description
1 polymer ?
#
loop_
_entity_poly.entity_id
_entity_poly.type
_entity_poly.pdbx_seq_one_letter_code
_entity_poly.pdbx_strand_id
1 'polypeptide(L)'
;CAFGTTVGESILYNGAYLLSVNTPKSEVRFVANDTYWDKKNVFIENVKLTFYDGSDPDSLFRNFDAGNLSAAPVYTDNEATYALAKQKYGDSIFIGRLTTVTYYISFNYDRQAYANFNDATKVVSTKTDAQKADTKKAILNESYRTAILRGIDKGAINAQGVGQELKLNALRNTYTSPEFVSTSDGKSYGTLLSAELTKINAERFPAGFDLSDSQDPFFNLTLAQAEMAKAKTELEAEGVTFPVVIDIVGYGASQKNMNTRKAYKQMLETNFPGLVQVNIVVAETADDYYNSFYYNNEASQTNYDMNVGSGWGPDYGDPKTYVATFSPVNGDLLKGLGFEPGADTNVAAKTAAGFFEFEKLNVAASSEIKDLDKRYQLYAAAEAYLIGHSLMLPNVSQGGVFQVSRIQPYTVSWADYGISEYKYKFRQVTDHVITLEERAAAKTAWEKARAK
;
A
#
# COMPACT_ATOMS: atom_id res chain seq x y z
N CYS A 1 -15.31 13.39 -35.55
CA CYS A 1 -14.82 12.38 -34.60
C CYS A 1 -13.93 13.05 -33.58
N ALA A 2 -14.28 13.02 -32.29
CA ALA A 2 -13.35 13.42 -31.24
C ALA A 2 -12.51 12.19 -30.87
N PHE A 3 -11.22 12.23 -31.19
CA PHE A 3 -10.26 11.21 -30.76
C PHE A 3 -9.89 11.43 -29.28
N GLY A 4 -9.68 10.36 -28.52
CA GLY A 4 -9.21 10.44 -27.13
C GLY A 4 -10.30 10.71 -26.09
N THR A 5 -11.56 10.35 -26.37
CA THR A 5 -12.62 10.33 -25.33
C THR A 5 -12.67 8.96 -24.63
N THR A 6 -13.50 8.82 -23.61
CA THR A 6 -13.71 7.54 -22.90
C THR A 6 -14.62 6.55 -23.66
N VAL A 7 -15.07 6.91 -24.87
CA VAL A 7 -15.89 6.07 -25.75
C VAL A 7 -15.01 5.11 -26.54
N GLY A 8 -15.37 3.82 -26.53
CA GLY A 8 -14.58 2.75 -27.13
C GLY A 8 -14.15 2.99 -28.58
N GLU A 9 -15.04 3.50 -29.42
CA GLU A 9 -14.79 3.79 -30.84
C GLU A 9 -13.78 4.92 -31.09
N SER A 10 -13.48 5.73 -30.07
CA SER A 10 -12.53 6.85 -30.17
C SER A 10 -11.08 6.47 -29.81
N ILE A 11 -10.82 5.18 -29.56
CA ILE A 11 -9.54 4.62 -29.15
C ILE A 11 -9.14 3.53 -30.17
N LEU A 12 -7.87 3.52 -30.59
CA LEU A 12 -7.32 2.45 -31.43
C LEU A 12 -6.72 1.36 -30.54
N TYR A 13 -7.01 0.09 -30.84
CA TYR A 13 -6.56 -1.06 -30.05
C TYR A 13 -5.63 -1.97 -30.85
N ASN A 14 -4.58 -2.45 -30.19
CA ASN A 14 -3.72 -3.54 -30.69
C ASN A 14 -3.64 -4.72 -29.71
N GLY A 15 -4.38 -4.65 -28.60
CA GLY A 15 -4.41 -5.68 -27.55
C GLY A 15 -5.44 -6.78 -27.80
N ALA A 16 -5.53 -7.72 -26.86
CA ALA A 16 -6.42 -8.88 -26.92
C ALA A 16 -7.93 -8.54 -26.81
N TYR A 17 -8.26 -7.31 -26.40
CA TYR A 17 -9.62 -6.88 -26.09
C TYR A 17 -9.88 -5.45 -26.57
N LEU A 18 -11.14 -5.17 -26.90
CA LEU A 18 -11.67 -3.86 -27.24
C LEU A 18 -12.60 -3.39 -26.11
N LEU A 19 -12.51 -2.11 -25.72
CA LEU A 19 -13.45 -1.51 -24.77
C LEU A 19 -14.81 -1.31 -25.45
N SER A 20 -15.86 -1.93 -24.91
CA SER A 20 -17.22 -1.83 -25.45
C SER A 20 -18.14 -0.95 -24.60
N VAL A 21 -17.98 -0.96 -23.27
CA VAL A 21 -18.75 -0.11 -22.35
C VAL A 21 -17.80 0.51 -21.34
N ASN A 22 -17.97 1.80 -21.08
CA ASN A 22 -17.27 2.53 -20.03
C ASN A 22 -18.24 3.52 -19.37
N THR A 23 -19.01 3.02 -18.40
CA THR A 23 -20.00 3.82 -17.69
C THR A 23 -19.47 4.13 -16.29
N PRO A 24 -19.15 5.41 -15.99
CA PRO A 24 -18.62 5.80 -14.69
C PRO A 24 -19.52 5.34 -13.54
N LYS A 25 -18.89 4.87 -12.46
CA LYS A 25 -19.57 4.38 -11.23
C LYS A 25 -20.60 3.25 -11.49
N SER A 26 -20.45 2.49 -12.58
CA SER A 26 -21.35 1.39 -12.92
C SER A 26 -20.60 0.16 -13.45
N GLU A 27 -20.04 0.21 -14.65
CA GLU A 27 -19.38 -0.95 -15.25
C GLU A 27 -18.40 -0.58 -16.36
N VAL A 28 -17.45 -1.48 -16.58
CA VAL A 28 -16.57 -1.50 -17.74
C VAL A 28 -16.72 -2.86 -18.42
N ARG A 29 -16.91 -2.88 -19.75
CA ARG A 29 -16.99 -4.11 -20.53
C ARG A 29 -15.96 -4.13 -21.64
N PHE A 30 -15.42 -5.32 -21.88
CA PHE A 30 -14.52 -5.61 -22.98
C PHE A 30 -15.03 -6.78 -23.81
N VAL A 31 -14.77 -6.73 -25.12
CA VAL A 31 -14.99 -7.84 -26.05
C VAL A 31 -13.65 -8.29 -26.63
N ALA A 32 -13.49 -9.58 -26.91
CA ALA A 32 -12.29 -10.11 -27.53
C ALA A 32 -12.02 -9.43 -28.89
N ASN A 33 -10.75 -9.16 -29.18
CA ASN A 33 -10.36 -8.51 -30.43
C ASN A 33 -10.04 -9.56 -31.51
N ASP A 34 -10.94 -9.72 -32.49
CA ASP A 34 -10.79 -10.68 -33.58
C ASP A 34 -9.62 -10.39 -34.55
N THR A 35 -9.05 -9.18 -34.48
CA THR A 35 -7.87 -8.78 -35.26
C THR A 35 -6.55 -8.97 -34.49
N TYR A 36 -6.60 -9.32 -33.21
CA TYR A 36 -5.41 -9.56 -32.40
C TYR A 36 -4.64 -10.79 -32.92
N TRP A 37 -3.34 -10.62 -33.17
CA TRP A 37 -2.51 -11.64 -33.82
C TRP A 37 -2.44 -12.96 -33.05
N ASP A 38 -2.56 -12.93 -31.71
CA ASP A 38 -2.50 -14.11 -30.84
C ASP A 38 -3.88 -14.45 -30.21
N LYS A 39 -4.96 -14.19 -30.96
CA LYS A 39 -6.34 -14.45 -30.52
C LYS A 39 -6.63 -15.90 -30.12
N LYS A 40 -5.85 -16.88 -30.61
CA LYS A 40 -5.93 -18.28 -30.18
C LYS A 40 -5.70 -18.50 -28.67
N ASN A 41 -5.07 -17.53 -28.01
CA ASN A 41 -4.78 -17.52 -26.57
C ASN A 41 -5.72 -16.59 -25.78
N VAL A 42 -6.82 -16.15 -26.40
CA VAL A 42 -7.85 -15.31 -25.81
C VAL A 42 -9.09 -16.18 -25.61
N PHE A 43 -9.23 -16.75 -24.41
CA PHE A 43 -10.26 -17.75 -24.11
C PHE A 43 -11.58 -17.17 -23.58
N ILE A 44 -11.56 -15.91 -23.13
CA ILE A 44 -12.75 -15.22 -22.61
C ILE A 44 -13.21 -14.24 -23.67
N GLU A 45 -14.43 -14.43 -24.20
CA GLU A 45 -15.00 -13.56 -25.23
C GLU A 45 -15.43 -12.20 -24.67
N ASN A 46 -16.04 -12.19 -23.49
CA ASN A 46 -16.62 -10.99 -22.88
C ASN A 46 -16.14 -10.86 -21.43
N VAL A 47 -15.59 -9.69 -21.10
CA VAL A 47 -15.20 -9.34 -19.73
C VAL A 47 -16.11 -8.23 -19.24
N LYS A 48 -16.68 -8.39 -18.04
CA LYS A 48 -17.41 -7.34 -17.33
C LYS A 48 -16.76 -7.07 -15.97
N LEU A 49 -16.45 -5.81 -15.73
CA LEU A 49 -16.05 -5.28 -14.44
C LEU A 49 -17.21 -4.48 -13.88
N THR A 50 -17.63 -4.81 -12.66
CA THR A 50 -18.73 -4.11 -11.97
C THR A 50 -18.12 -3.17 -10.93
N PHE A 51 -18.62 -1.93 -10.89
CA PHE A 51 -18.18 -0.95 -9.91
C PHE A 51 -18.56 -1.38 -8.49
N TYR A 52 -17.63 -1.20 -7.55
CA TYR A 52 -17.82 -1.47 -6.13
C TYR A 52 -17.23 -0.30 -5.34
N ASP A 53 -18.05 0.37 -4.53
CA ASP A 53 -17.71 1.60 -3.82
C ASP A 53 -17.17 1.38 -2.40
N GLY A 54 -17.11 0.12 -1.94
CA GLY A 54 -16.60 -0.21 -0.61
C GLY A 54 -17.65 -0.24 0.51
N SER A 55 -18.92 0.06 0.22
CA SER A 55 -19.98 0.22 1.25
C SER A 55 -20.51 -1.11 1.80
N ASP A 56 -20.58 -2.15 0.97
CA ASP A 56 -21.04 -3.50 1.33
C ASP A 56 -20.02 -4.57 0.92
N PRO A 57 -19.01 -4.85 1.76
CA PRO A 57 -17.98 -5.85 1.48
C PRO A 57 -18.52 -7.26 1.20
N ASP A 58 -19.60 -7.64 1.87
CA ASP A 58 -20.20 -8.97 1.72
C ASP A 58 -20.93 -9.12 0.37
N SER A 59 -21.28 -8.02 -0.29
CA SER A 59 -21.88 -8.04 -1.63
C SER A 59 -21.00 -8.76 -2.65
N LEU A 60 -19.66 -8.72 -2.50
CA LEU A 60 -18.74 -9.41 -3.39
C LEU A 60 -18.93 -10.93 -3.31
N PHE A 61 -18.98 -11.48 -2.09
CA PHE A 61 -19.22 -12.90 -1.90
C PHE A 61 -20.63 -13.30 -2.36
N ARG A 62 -21.66 -12.52 -2.01
CA ARG A 62 -23.04 -12.81 -2.43
C ARG A 62 -23.19 -12.81 -3.96
N ASN A 63 -22.53 -11.89 -4.66
CA ASN A 63 -22.52 -11.87 -6.13
C ASN A 63 -21.75 -13.05 -6.72
N PHE A 64 -20.67 -13.50 -6.08
CA PHE A 64 -19.97 -14.73 -6.50
C PHE A 64 -20.83 -15.99 -6.32
N ASP A 65 -21.53 -16.11 -5.18
CA ASP A 65 -22.44 -17.22 -4.86
C ASP A 65 -23.62 -17.26 -5.84
N ALA A 66 -24.14 -16.08 -6.22
CA ALA A 66 -25.17 -15.94 -7.25
C ALA A 66 -24.67 -16.17 -8.70
N GLY A 67 -23.36 -16.38 -8.92
CA GLY A 67 -22.77 -16.61 -10.24
C GLY A 67 -22.46 -15.35 -11.05
N ASN A 68 -22.61 -14.15 -10.46
CA ASN A 68 -22.34 -12.86 -11.13
C ASN A 68 -20.85 -12.49 -11.16
N LEU A 69 -20.02 -13.12 -10.32
CA LEU A 69 -18.57 -12.91 -10.26
C LEU A 69 -17.80 -14.23 -10.42
N SER A 70 -16.66 -14.16 -11.12
CA SER A 70 -15.76 -15.32 -11.29
C SER A 70 -14.86 -15.57 -10.09
N ALA A 71 -14.69 -14.60 -9.20
CA ALA A 71 -13.95 -14.73 -7.94
C ALA A 71 -14.43 -13.68 -6.94
N ALA A 72 -14.27 -13.95 -5.64
CA ALA A 72 -14.54 -12.98 -4.59
C ALA A 72 -13.65 -13.24 -3.35
N PRO A 73 -13.33 -12.18 -2.58
CA PRO A 73 -12.84 -12.35 -1.22
C PRO A 73 -13.92 -12.98 -0.35
N VAL A 74 -13.49 -13.71 0.68
CA VAL A 74 -14.33 -14.23 1.75
C VAL A 74 -13.88 -13.57 3.04
N TYR A 75 -14.59 -12.55 3.48
CA TYR A 75 -14.20 -11.85 4.71
C TYR A 75 -14.69 -12.60 5.96
N THR A 76 -13.92 -12.48 7.05
CA THR A 76 -14.18 -13.17 8.33
C THR A 76 -14.89 -12.27 9.35
N ASP A 77 -15.04 -10.97 9.05
CA ASP A 77 -15.64 -9.99 9.95
C ASP A 77 -17.17 -10.03 10.00
N ASN A 78 -17.82 -10.69 9.02
CA ASN A 78 -19.23 -11.06 9.09
C ASN A 78 -19.36 -12.58 9.29
N GLU A 79 -19.67 -12.99 10.52
CA GLU A 79 -19.77 -14.40 10.91
C GLU A 79 -20.80 -15.19 10.09
N ALA A 80 -21.94 -14.59 9.76
CA ALA A 80 -23.01 -15.26 9.02
C ALA A 80 -22.61 -15.52 7.56
N THR A 81 -22.06 -14.50 6.90
CA THR A 81 -21.54 -14.63 5.52
C THR A 81 -20.39 -15.64 5.48
N TYR A 82 -19.49 -15.59 6.46
CA TYR A 82 -18.36 -16.50 6.53
C TYR A 82 -18.78 -17.96 6.79
N ALA A 83 -19.73 -18.19 7.70
CA ALA A 83 -20.28 -19.51 7.96
C ALA A 83 -20.94 -20.12 6.71
N LEU A 84 -21.71 -19.31 5.97
CA LEU A 84 -22.30 -19.72 4.69
C LEU A 84 -21.21 -20.08 3.66
N ALA A 85 -20.17 -19.25 3.54
CA ALA A 85 -19.05 -19.52 2.65
C ALA A 85 -18.35 -20.83 2.99
N LYS A 86 -18.05 -21.07 4.27
CA LYS A 86 -17.45 -22.33 4.75
C LYS A 86 -18.34 -23.54 4.45
N GLN A 87 -19.64 -23.42 4.69
CA GLN A 87 -20.59 -24.51 4.43
C GLN A 87 -20.64 -24.89 2.94
N LYS A 88 -20.64 -23.89 2.04
CA LYS A 88 -20.76 -24.13 0.60
C LYS A 88 -19.44 -24.46 -0.10
N TYR A 89 -18.34 -23.86 0.35
CA TYR A 89 -17.09 -23.80 -0.40
C TYR A 89 -15.87 -24.16 0.44
N GLY A 90 -16.02 -24.80 1.61
CA GLY A 90 -14.93 -25.06 2.56
C GLY A 90 -13.62 -25.54 1.90
N ASP A 91 -13.68 -26.60 1.10
CA ASP A 91 -12.51 -27.18 0.40
C ASP A 91 -12.06 -26.37 -0.84
N SER A 92 -12.70 -25.24 -1.12
CA SER A 92 -12.38 -24.31 -2.21
C SER A 92 -11.92 -22.94 -1.70
N ILE A 93 -12.06 -22.64 -0.40
CA ILE A 93 -11.58 -21.39 0.20
C ILE A 93 -10.06 -21.50 0.39
N PHE A 94 -9.33 -20.54 -0.19
CA PHE A 94 -7.87 -20.49 -0.12
C PHE A 94 -7.40 -19.09 0.29
N ILE A 95 -6.18 -18.97 0.80
CA ILE A 95 -5.55 -17.67 1.06
C ILE A 95 -4.93 -17.17 -0.24
N GLY A 96 -5.35 -15.98 -0.68
CA GLY A 96 -4.78 -15.32 -1.84
C GLY A 96 -3.29 -15.00 -1.63
N ARG A 97 -2.47 -15.23 -2.65
CA ARG A 97 -1.03 -14.91 -2.61
C ARG A 97 -0.83 -13.42 -2.37
N LEU A 98 0.21 -13.05 -1.62
CA LEU A 98 0.68 -11.68 -1.55
C LEU A 98 1.15 -11.19 -2.93
N THR A 99 0.99 -9.89 -3.19
CA THR A 99 1.51 -9.27 -4.40
C THR A 99 2.84 -8.58 -4.09
N THR A 100 3.45 -7.98 -5.10
CA THR A 100 4.64 -7.13 -4.92
C THR A 100 4.27 -5.69 -4.56
N VAL A 101 2.99 -5.34 -4.50
CA VAL A 101 2.53 -4.04 -4.01
C VAL A 101 2.81 -3.91 -2.51
N THR A 102 3.33 -2.76 -2.10
CA THR A 102 3.53 -2.42 -0.69
C THR A 102 2.79 -1.13 -0.35
N TYR A 103 1.87 -1.22 0.61
CA TYR A 103 1.32 -0.06 1.31
C TYR A 103 2.21 0.30 2.48
N TYR A 104 2.28 1.60 2.78
CA TYR A 104 3.14 2.13 3.82
C TYR A 104 2.41 3.20 4.64
N ILE A 105 2.95 3.46 5.83
CA ILE A 105 2.55 4.56 6.71
C ILE A 105 3.66 5.60 6.66
N SER A 106 3.30 6.87 6.46
CA SER A 106 4.24 7.99 6.45
C SER A 106 3.56 9.26 6.90
N PHE A 107 4.34 10.30 7.18
CA PHE A 107 3.82 11.63 7.42
C PHE A 107 3.83 12.49 6.15
N ASN A 108 3.02 13.54 6.19
CA ASN A 108 3.20 14.72 5.35
C ASN A 108 4.16 15.67 6.06
N TYR A 109 5.40 15.76 5.58
CA TYR A 109 6.51 16.46 6.22
C TYR A 109 6.44 17.98 6.08
N ASP A 110 5.64 18.47 5.12
CA ASP A 110 5.48 19.89 4.85
C ASP A 110 4.04 20.23 4.46
N ARG A 111 3.08 19.78 5.28
CA ARG A 111 1.65 19.96 5.04
C ARG A 111 1.25 21.44 4.93
N GLN A 112 0.49 21.77 3.88
CA GLN A 112 -0.02 23.13 3.62
C GLN A 112 -1.55 23.19 3.50
N ALA A 113 -2.22 22.09 3.11
CA ALA A 113 -3.69 22.05 3.02
C ALA A 113 -4.35 21.52 4.29
N TYR A 114 -5.47 22.16 4.67
CA TYR A 114 -6.31 21.81 5.82
C TYR A 114 -7.81 21.70 5.44
N ALA A 115 -8.09 21.69 4.14
CA ALA A 115 -9.37 21.39 3.50
C ALA A 115 -9.05 20.90 2.08
N ASN A 116 -10.02 20.27 1.41
CA ASN A 116 -9.81 19.82 0.04
C ASN A 116 -9.62 21.00 -0.93
N PHE A 117 -8.68 20.85 -1.87
CA PHE A 117 -8.32 21.91 -2.83
C PHE A 117 -9.46 22.25 -3.81
N ASN A 118 -10.34 21.29 -4.10
CA ASN A 118 -11.46 21.46 -5.02
C ASN A 118 -12.71 22.05 -4.34
N ASP A 119 -12.83 21.92 -3.02
CA ASP A 119 -13.92 22.48 -2.21
C ASP A 119 -13.45 22.67 -0.76
N ALA A 120 -13.25 23.93 -0.36
CA ALA A 120 -12.73 24.29 0.96
C ALA A 120 -13.69 23.98 2.13
N THR A 121 -14.92 23.54 1.86
CA THR A 121 -15.87 23.09 2.88
C THR A 121 -15.79 21.59 3.17
N LYS A 122 -14.97 20.85 2.40
CA LYS A 122 -14.85 19.38 2.49
C LYS A 122 -13.55 18.99 3.17
N VAL A 123 -13.64 17.93 3.98
CA VAL A 123 -12.49 17.33 4.69
C VAL A 123 -11.69 18.40 5.45
N VAL A 124 -12.42 19.22 6.22
CA VAL A 124 -11.84 20.39 6.91
C VAL A 124 -11.24 19.96 8.23
N SER A 125 -9.95 20.26 8.42
CA SER A 125 -9.26 20.08 9.70
C SER A 125 -9.82 21.02 10.76
N THR A 126 -9.98 20.52 11.97
CA THR A 126 -10.39 21.32 13.14
C THR A 126 -9.21 21.94 13.88
N LYS A 127 -7.99 21.83 13.34
CA LYS A 127 -6.78 22.34 14.00
C LYS A 127 -6.74 23.87 14.04
N THR A 128 -6.30 24.39 15.18
CA THR A 128 -5.88 25.79 15.31
C THR A 128 -4.52 26.01 14.63
N ASP A 129 -4.17 27.25 14.30
CA ASP A 129 -2.88 27.54 13.66
C ASP A 129 -1.67 27.17 14.54
N ALA A 130 -1.81 27.27 15.87
CA ALA A 130 -0.81 26.78 16.80
C ALA A 130 -0.63 25.25 16.68
N GLN A 131 -1.72 24.49 16.66
CA GLN A 131 -1.67 23.04 16.47
C GLN A 131 -1.06 22.64 15.13
N LYS A 132 -1.32 23.40 14.06
CA LYS A 132 -0.69 23.18 12.74
C LYS A 132 0.84 23.33 12.83
N ALA A 133 1.31 24.40 13.45
CA ALA A 133 2.75 24.66 13.63
C ALA A 133 3.42 23.62 14.53
N ASP A 134 2.78 23.25 15.65
CA ASP A 134 3.25 22.25 16.59
C ASP A 134 3.36 20.87 15.93
N THR A 135 2.35 20.49 15.15
CA THR A 135 2.37 19.22 14.40
C THR A 135 3.51 19.16 13.40
N LYS A 136 3.75 20.24 12.65
CA LYS A 136 4.84 20.29 11.68
C LYS A 136 6.20 20.08 12.35
N LYS A 137 6.47 20.78 13.46
CA LYS A 137 7.71 20.59 14.23
C LYS A 137 7.85 19.16 14.75
N ALA A 138 6.77 18.61 15.32
CA ALA A 138 6.76 17.24 15.83
C ALA A 138 7.05 16.21 14.74
N ILE A 139 6.44 16.32 13.56
CA ILE A 139 6.68 15.41 12.43
C ILE A 139 8.12 15.49 11.93
N LEU A 140 8.76 16.66 11.96
CA LEU A 140 10.15 16.81 11.56
C LEU A 140 11.14 16.20 12.57
N ASN A 141 10.74 16.02 13.83
CA ASN A 141 11.54 15.37 14.87
C ASN A 141 11.56 13.83 14.70
N GLU A 142 12.76 13.24 14.59
CA GLU A 142 12.93 11.80 14.38
C GLU A 142 12.48 10.95 15.58
N SER A 143 12.71 11.42 16.82
CA SER A 143 12.27 10.73 18.04
C SER A 143 10.74 10.62 18.06
N TYR A 144 10.01 11.68 17.68
CA TYR A 144 8.55 11.69 17.58
C TYR A 144 8.04 10.73 16.51
N ARG A 145 8.60 10.78 15.29
CA ARG A 145 8.22 9.83 14.24
C ARG A 145 8.49 8.39 14.66
N THR A 146 9.64 8.15 15.27
CA THR A 146 10.01 6.84 15.81
C THR A 146 9.00 6.37 16.83
N ALA A 147 8.61 7.22 17.77
CA ALA A 147 7.59 6.90 18.76
C ALA A 147 6.26 6.51 18.10
N ILE A 148 5.73 7.35 17.21
CA ILE A 148 4.45 7.06 16.54
C ILE A 148 4.53 5.75 15.74
N LEU A 149 5.53 5.59 14.86
CA LEU A 149 5.61 4.42 13.99
C LEU A 149 5.88 3.12 14.76
N ARG A 150 6.64 3.16 15.86
CA ARG A 150 6.89 1.99 16.72
C ARG A 150 5.75 1.68 17.69
N GLY A 151 4.89 2.65 17.92
CA GLY A 151 3.65 2.48 18.67
C GLY A 151 2.50 1.89 17.85
N ILE A 152 2.70 1.58 16.56
CA ILE A 152 1.66 0.99 15.70
C ILE A 152 1.81 -0.54 15.70
N ASP A 153 0.83 -1.23 16.27
CA ASP A 153 0.65 -2.68 16.09
C ASP A 153 -0.08 -2.90 14.76
N LYS A 154 0.69 -3.23 13.70
CA LYS A 154 0.13 -3.40 12.35
C LYS A 154 -0.85 -4.57 12.29
N GLY A 155 -0.64 -5.61 13.09
CA GLY A 155 -1.56 -6.74 13.19
C GLY A 155 -2.93 -6.30 13.71
N ALA A 156 -2.98 -5.54 14.80
CA ALA A 156 -4.22 -5.01 15.35
C ALA A 156 -4.96 -4.05 14.39
N ILE A 157 -4.20 -3.25 13.62
CA ILE A 157 -4.75 -2.39 12.56
C ILE A 157 -5.30 -3.23 11.40
N ASN A 158 -4.54 -4.20 10.89
CA ASN A 158 -4.94 -5.02 9.75
C ASN A 158 -6.16 -5.89 10.08
N ALA A 159 -6.28 -6.36 11.33
CA ALA A 159 -7.45 -7.10 11.81
C ALA A 159 -8.78 -6.36 11.61
N GLN A 160 -8.77 -5.02 11.53
CA GLN A 160 -9.98 -4.22 11.27
C GLN A 160 -10.55 -4.42 9.86
N GLY A 161 -9.71 -4.86 8.91
CA GLY A 161 -10.10 -5.11 7.53
C GLY A 161 -10.31 -6.59 7.21
N VAL A 162 -9.49 -7.47 7.80
CA VAL A 162 -9.40 -8.90 7.42
C VAL A 162 -9.78 -9.87 8.54
N GLY A 163 -10.13 -9.36 9.73
CA GLY A 163 -10.45 -10.14 10.93
C GLY A 163 -9.22 -10.69 11.67
N GLN A 164 -9.44 -11.25 12.86
CA GLN A 164 -8.38 -11.70 13.76
C GLN A 164 -7.55 -12.86 13.20
N GLU A 165 -8.19 -13.77 12.44
CA GLU A 165 -7.55 -14.96 11.88
C GLU A 165 -6.45 -14.60 10.86
N LEU A 166 -6.66 -13.54 10.08
CA LEU A 166 -5.77 -13.14 8.97
C LEU A 166 -4.93 -11.90 9.29
N LYS A 167 -4.94 -11.46 10.55
CA LYS A 167 -4.37 -10.17 10.96
C LYS A 167 -2.89 -10.00 10.59
N LEU A 168 -2.13 -11.10 10.52
CA LEU A 168 -0.72 -11.06 10.18
C LEU A 168 -0.45 -11.30 8.69
N ASN A 169 -1.31 -12.05 7.99
CA ASN A 169 -1.00 -12.63 6.68
C ASN A 169 -0.53 -11.62 5.61
N ALA A 170 -1.12 -10.43 5.59
CA ALA A 170 -0.78 -9.40 4.62
C ALA A 170 0.33 -8.45 5.09
N LEU A 171 0.81 -8.57 6.33
CA LEU A 171 1.83 -7.65 6.85
C LEU A 171 3.12 -7.78 6.06
N ARG A 172 3.69 -6.64 5.71
CA ARG A 172 4.95 -6.52 4.97
C ARG A 172 5.92 -5.61 5.71
N ASN A 173 7.19 -5.98 5.71
CA ASN A 173 8.22 -5.35 6.53
C ASN A 173 9.32 -4.62 5.75
N THR A 174 9.26 -4.66 4.43
CA THR A 174 10.13 -3.91 3.52
C THR A 174 9.28 -3.15 2.51
N TYR A 175 9.75 -2.00 2.03
CA TYR A 175 9.07 -1.26 0.99
C TYR A 175 9.20 -1.96 -0.37
N THR A 176 10.42 -2.31 -0.77
CA THR A 176 10.67 -3.28 -1.84
C THR A 176 10.31 -4.67 -1.34
N SER A 177 9.43 -5.41 -2.04
CA SER A 177 9.05 -6.78 -1.64
C SER A 177 10.28 -7.63 -1.28
N PRO A 178 10.29 -8.37 -0.14
CA PRO A 178 11.52 -8.92 0.44
C PRO A 178 12.23 -9.92 -0.47
N GLU A 179 11.47 -10.61 -1.32
CA GLU A 179 11.95 -11.61 -2.28
C GLU A 179 11.95 -11.08 -3.73
N PHE A 180 11.87 -9.76 -3.94
CA PHE A 180 11.73 -9.15 -5.27
C PHE A 180 12.94 -9.38 -6.19
N VAL A 181 14.15 -9.35 -5.61
CA VAL A 181 15.42 -9.63 -6.29
C VAL A 181 16.33 -10.40 -5.34
N SER A 182 17.34 -11.05 -5.90
CA SER A 182 18.40 -11.72 -5.14
C SER A 182 19.76 -11.45 -5.76
N THR A 183 20.79 -11.43 -4.93
CA THR A 183 22.19 -11.36 -5.38
C THR A 183 22.61 -12.67 -6.04
N SER A 184 23.73 -12.65 -6.77
CA SER A 184 24.28 -13.82 -7.44
C SER A 184 24.64 -14.97 -6.49
N ASP A 185 24.92 -14.67 -5.21
CA ASP A 185 25.15 -15.65 -4.14
C ASP A 185 23.85 -16.14 -3.46
N GLY A 186 22.68 -15.70 -3.93
CA GLY A 186 21.37 -16.18 -3.50
C GLY A 186 20.77 -15.48 -2.27
N LYS A 187 21.35 -14.37 -1.79
CA LYS A 187 20.72 -13.60 -0.71
C LYS A 187 19.53 -12.81 -1.22
N SER A 188 18.41 -12.88 -0.51
CA SER A 188 17.23 -12.07 -0.83
C SER A 188 17.44 -10.60 -0.48
N TYR A 189 16.69 -9.71 -1.15
CA TYR A 189 16.72 -8.28 -0.86
C TYR A 189 16.42 -7.97 0.61
N GLY A 190 15.44 -8.65 1.22
CA GLY A 190 15.13 -8.53 2.64
C GLY A 190 16.31 -8.86 3.55
N THR A 191 17.14 -9.84 3.19
CA THR A 191 18.36 -10.18 3.93
C THR A 191 19.40 -9.05 3.87
N LEU A 192 19.58 -8.44 2.69
CA LEU A 192 20.47 -7.28 2.54
C LEU A 192 19.99 -6.10 3.39
N LEU A 193 18.68 -5.81 3.35
CA LEU A 193 18.09 -4.69 4.09
C LEU A 193 18.23 -4.87 5.60
N SER A 194 17.97 -6.08 6.11
CA SER A 194 18.15 -6.42 7.53
C SER A 194 19.58 -6.12 8.02
N ALA A 195 20.58 -6.47 7.21
CA ALA A 195 21.98 -6.18 7.51
C ALA A 195 22.29 -4.68 7.52
N GLU A 196 21.71 -3.90 6.60
CA GLU A 196 21.90 -2.44 6.56
C GLU A 196 21.16 -1.73 7.72
N LEU A 197 19.97 -2.19 8.12
CA LEU A 197 19.28 -1.69 9.33
C LEU A 197 20.11 -1.91 10.59
N THR A 198 20.76 -3.08 10.71
CA THR A 198 21.64 -3.38 11.84
C THR A 198 22.79 -2.38 11.95
N LYS A 199 23.33 -1.90 10.81
CA LYS A 199 24.39 -0.88 10.81
C LYS A 199 23.91 0.49 11.26
N ILE A 200 22.64 0.82 11.04
CA ILE A 200 22.04 2.08 11.49
C ILE A 200 21.89 2.08 13.01
N ASN A 201 21.32 1.01 13.57
CA ASN A 201 21.15 0.87 15.02
C ASN A 201 20.99 -0.61 15.40
N ALA A 202 22.06 -1.24 15.88
CA ALA A 202 22.06 -2.65 16.24
C ALA A 202 21.21 -2.99 17.48
N GLU A 203 20.92 -2.01 18.35
CA GLU A 203 20.04 -2.23 19.50
C GLU A 203 18.57 -2.31 19.05
N ARG A 204 18.18 -1.44 18.10
CA ARG A 204 16.83 -1.40 17.53
C ARG A 204 16.60 -2.46 16.46
N PHE A 205 17.65 -2.81 15.73
CA PHE A 205 17.65 -3.77 14.62
C PHE A 205 18.80 -4.76 14.85
N PRO A 206 18.63 -5.75 15.73
CA PRO A 206 19.68 -6.73 15.98
C PRO A 206 20.06 -7.51 14.72
N ALA A 207 21.28 -8.07 14.71
CA ALA A 207 21.73 -8.92 13.61
C ALA A 207 20.72 -10.05 13.34
N GLY A 208 20.28 -10.16 12.09
CA GLY A 208 19.23 -11.11 11.70
C GLY A 208 17.81 -10.63 12.02
N PHE A 209 17.59 -9.33 12.18
CA PHE A 209 16.26 -8.73 12.30
C PHE A 209 15.35 -9.22 11.17
N ASP A 210 14.33 -9.98 11.52
CA ASP A 210 13.53 -10.71 10.54
C ASP A 210 12.54 -9.77 9.85
N LEU A 211 12.65 -9.69 8.53
CA LEU A 211 11.85 -8.82 7.67
C LEU A 211 10.93 -9.62 6.74
N SER A 212 10.75 -10.92 6.98
CA SER A 212 9.81 -11.70 6.17
C SER A 212 8.41 -11.10 6.25
N ASP A 213 7.61 -11.31 5.20
CA ASP A 213 6.18 -11.02 5.25
C ASP A 213 5.49 -11.88 6.34
N SER A 214 4.24 -11.52 6.67
CA SER A 214 3.37 -12.21 7.63
C SER A 214 3.74 -12.10 9.12
N GLN A 215 4.45 -11.04 9.50
CA GLN A 215 4.78 -10.71 10.90
C GLN A 215 4.95 -9.20 11.12
N ASP A 216 5.06 -8.77 12.38
CA ASP A 216 5.33 -7.37 12.74
C ASP A 216 6.55 -7.26 13.67
N PRO A 217 7.77 -7.14 13.11
CA PRO A 217 8.99 -7.00 13.88
C PRO A 217 9.19 -5.55 14.36
N PHE A 218 8.42 -4.58 13.84
CA PHE A 218 8.65 -3.17 14.12
C PHE A 218 7.91 -2.68 15.36
N PHE A 219 6.73 -3.21 15.68
CA PHE A 219 5.98 -2.83 16.86
C PHE A 219 6.79 -3.07 18.15
N ASN A 220 7.03 -2.02 18.91
CA ASN A 220 7.71 -2.07 20.20
C ASN A 220 7.26 -0.89 21.06
N LEU A 221 6.24 -1.12 21.90
CA LEU A 221 5.62 -0.07 22.71
C LEU A 221 6.60 0.54 23.71
N THR A 222 7.49 -0.26 24.32
CA THR A 222 8.47 0.25 25.29
C THR A 222 9.46 1.20 24.62
N LEU A 223 10.01 0.82 23.46
CA LEU A 223 10.86 1.71 22.66
C LEU A 223 10.09 2.96 22.24
N ALA A 224 8.85 2.79 21.77
CA ALA A 224 8.02 3.89 21.33
C ALA A 224 7.78 4.93 22.44
N GLN A 225 7.53 4.48 23.67
CA GLN A 225 7.35 5.35 24.84
C GLN A 225 8.65 6.06 25.25
N ALA A 226 9.80 5.37 25.18
CA ALA A 226 11.09 5.98 25.45
C ALA A 226 11.43 7.10 24.43
N GLU A 227 11.17 6.85 23.15
CA GLU A 227 11.37 7.81 22.07
C GLU A 227 10.38 8.97 22.16
N MET A 228 9.14 8.74 22.61
CA MET A 228 8.18 9.82 22.88
C MET A 228 8.64 10.71 24.03
N ALA A 229 9.22 10.14 25.09
CA ALA A 229 9.75 10.92 26.21
C ALA A 229 10.91 11.83 25.76
N LYS A 230 11.82 11.29 24.93
CA LYS A 230 12.89 12.06 24.31
C LYS A 230 12.34 13.17 23.39
N ALA A 231 11.41 12.82 22.50
CA ALA A 231 10.75 13.74 21.60
C ALA A 231 10.07 14.89 22.36
N LYS A 232 9.38 14.57 23.47
CA LYS A 232 8.73 15.56 24.31
C LYS A 232 9.71 16.60 24.81
N THR A 233 10.85 16.18 25.37
CA THR A 233 11.88 17.11 25.86
C THR A 233 12.44 17.98 24.74
N GLU A 234 12.74 17.40 23.59
CA GLU A 234 13.26 18.13 22.42
C GLU A 234 12.23 19.15 21.91
N LEU A 235 10.97 18.75 21.76
CA LEU A 235 9.90 19.57 21.19
C LEU A 235 9.42 20.67 22.14
N GLU A 236 9.37 20.44 23.45
CA GLU A 236 9.08 21.50 24.43
C GLU A 236 10.16 22.58 24.42
N ALA A 237 11.43 22.21 24.22
CA ALA A 237 12.51 23.19 24.06
C ALA A 237 12.36 24.04 22.79
N GLU A 238 11.68 23.52 21.76
CA GLU A 238 11.30 24.25 20.54
C GLU A 238 9.94 24.96 20.65
N GLY A 239 9.32 24.95 21.83
CA GLY A 239 8.06 25.63 22.13
C GLY A 239 6.81 24.90 21.65
N VAL A 240 6.89 23.60 21.35
CA VAL A 240 5.71 22.78 20.98
C VAL A 240 4.83 22.53 22.20
N THR A 241 3.52 22.69 22.02
CA THR A 241 2.53 22.37 23.04
C THR A 241 1.90 20.99 22.77
N PHE A 242 1.84 20.16 23.81
CA PHE A 242 1.18 18.86 23.76
C PHE A 242 -0.30 18.96 24.21
N PRO A 243 -1.21 18.10 23.70
CA PRO A 243 -0.94 17.01 22.77
C PRO A 243 -0.66 17.50 21.34
N VAL A 244 0.27 16.83 20.65
CA VAL A 244 0.42 17.01 19.21
C VAL A 244 -0.79 16.37 18.54
N VAL A 245 -1.50 17.17 17.74
CA VAL A 245 -2.71 16.73 17.04
C VAL A 245 -2.33 16.15 15.68
N ILE A 246 -2.77 14.95 15.32
CA ILE A 246 -2.55 14.31 14.01
C ILE A 246 -3.89 14.13 13.32
N ASP A 247 -4.06 14.68 12.12
CA ASP A 247 -5.22 14.40 11.28
C ASP A 247 -4.94 13.20 10.37
N ILE A 248 -5.84 12.23 10.41
CA ILE A 248 -5.97 11.15 9.43
C ILE A 248 -7.30 11.27 8.72
N VAL A 249 -7.30 11.07 7.40
CA VAL A 249 -8.55 11.11 6.62
C VAL A 249 -9.23 9.74 6.65
N GLY A 250 -10.53 9.73 6.93
CA GLY A 250 -11.38 8.54 6.90
C GLY A 250 -12.45 8.64 5.81
N TYR A 251 -12.77 7.52 5.17
CA TYR A 251 -13.86 7.44 4.19
C TYR A 251 -15.14 6.95 4.87
N GLY A 252 -16.09 7.86 5.09
CA GLY A 252 -17.29 7.63 5.91
C GLY A 252 -18.18 6.48 5.41
N ALA A 253 -18.31 6.31 4.10
CA ALA A 253 -19.14 5.26 3.51
C ALA A 253 -18.54 3.85 3.63
N SER A 254 -17.25 3.71 4.00
CA SER A 254 -16.60 2.41 4.19
C SER A 254 -16.40 2.11 5.68
N GLN A 255 -17.20 1.19 6.21
CA GLN A 255 -17.09 0.75 7.62
C GLN A 255 -15.70 0.22 7.95
N LYS A 256 -15.09 -0.58 7.06
CA LYS A 256 -13.73 -1.11 7.23
C LYS A 256 -12.71 0.03 7.33
N ASN A 257 -12.78 1.02 6.43
CA ASN A 257 -11.89 2.18 6.47
C ASN A 257 -12.02 2.95 7.79
N MET A 258 -13.25 3.25 8.21
CA MET A 258 -13.52 3.96 9.47
C MET A 258 -13.09 3.18 10.71
N ASN A 259 -13.27 1.86 10.74
CA ASN A 259 -12.78 1.01 11.83
C ASN A 259 -11.26 1.07 11.93
N THR A 260 -10.55 1.00 10.80
CA THR A 260 -9.09 1.16 10.76
C THR A 260 -8.66 2.53 11.31
N ARG A 261 -9.31 3.64 10.92
CA ARG A 261 -8.97 4.99 11.43
C ARG A 261 -9.25 5.12 12.93
N LYS A 262 -10.36 4.58 13.41
CA LYS A 262 -10.68 4.52 14.85
C LYS A 262 -9.66 3.71 15.63
N ALA A 263 -9.19 2.59 15.07
CA ALA A 263 -8.15 1.78 15.69
C ALA A 263 -6.81 2.54 15.78
N TYR A 264 -6.39 3.26 14.73
CA TYR A 264 -5.23 4.15 14.82
C TYR A 264 -5.38 5.22 15.90
N LYS A 265 -6.54 5.90 15.93
CA LYS A 265 -6.83 6.91 16.95
C LYS A 265 -6.71 6.33 18.36
N GLN A 266 -7.47 5.26 18.63
CA GLN A 266 -7.47 4.63 19.95
C GLN A 266 -6.08 4.15 20.35
N MET A 267 -5.36 3.51 19.44
CA MET A 267 -4.02 2.97 19.69
C MET A 267 -3.02 4.08 20.04
N LEU A 268 -2.91 5.11 19.21
CA LEU A 268 -1.93 6.18 19.42
C LEU A 268 -2.25 7.03 20.66
N GLU A 269 -3.52 7.35 20.90
CA GLU A 269 -3.93 8.12 22.10
C GLU A 269 -3.76 7.31 23.40
N THR A 270 -3.94 5.99 23.33
CA THR A 270 -3.70 5.09 24.49
C THR A 270 -2.20 4.91 24.75
N ASN A 271 -1.40 4.77 23.69
CA ASN A 271 0.04 4.56 23.82
C ASN A 271 0.76 5.81 24.33
N PHE A 272 0.22 7.01 24.03
CA PHE A 272 0.81 8.31 24.39
C PHE A 272 -0.22 9.26 25.05
N PRO A 273 -0.74 8.93 26.26
CA PRO A 273 -1.79 9.70 26.90
C PRO A 273 -1.39 11.15 27.15
N GLY A 274 -2.21 12.09 26.67
CA GLY A 274 -1.97 13.53 26.81
C GLY A 274 -0.85 14.08 25.91
N LEU A 275 -0.16 13.23 25.15
CA LEU A 275 0.92 13.63 24.24
C LEU A 275 0.48 13.55 22.77
N VAL A 276 -0.41 12.64 22.42
CA VAL A 276 -0.93 12.53 21.05
C VAL A 276 -2.44 12.62 21.07
N GLN A 277 -2.99 13.39 20.14
CA GLN A 277 -4.40 13.40 19.80
C GLN A 277 -4.53 13.08 18.32
N VAL A 278 -5.42 12.17 17.94
CA VAL A 278 -5.70 11.85 16.54
C VAL A 278 -7.10 12.32 16.17
N ASN A 279 -7.21 13.18 15.18
CA ASN A 279 -8.48 13.56 14.58
C ASN A 279 -8.73 12.69 13.35
N ILE A 280 -9.96 12.18 13.23
CA ILE A 280 -10.42 11.53 12.00
C ILE A 280 -11.21 12.57 11.22
N VAL A 281 -10.61 13.10 10.15
CA VAL A 281 -11.28 14.05 9.25
C VAL A 281 -12.05 13.23 8.23
N VAL A 282 -13.38 13.26 8.32
CA VAL A 282 -14.24 12.36 7.54
C VAL A 282 -14.55 12.96 6.16
N ALA A 283 -14.33 12.16 5.13
CA ALA A 283 -14.81 12.39 3.78
C ALA A 283 -16.12 11.62 3.57
N GLU A 284 -17.17 12.34 3.17
CA GLU A 284 -18.52 11.77 2.96
C GLU A 284 -18.63 11.00 1.64
N THR A 285 -17.82 11.35 0.65
CA THR A 285 -17.81 10.71 -0.67
C THR A 285 -16.43 10.15 -1.03
N ALA A 286 -16.39 9.19 -1.95
CA ALA A 286 -15.13 8.66 -2.48
C ALA A 286 -14.30 9.77 -3.14
N ASP A 287 -14.96 10.68 -3.87
CA ASP A 287 -14.29 11.79 -4.54
C ASP A 287 -13.67 12.74 -3.50
N ASP A 288 -14.38 13.08 -2.42
CA ASP A 288 -13.82 13.86 -1.31
C ASP A 288 -12.62 13.17 -0.64
N TYR A 289 -12.70 11.84 -0.47
CA TYR A 289 -11.62 11.06 0.10
C TYR A 289 -10.37 11.10 -0.78
N TYR A 290 -10.50 10.82 -2.09
CA TYR A 290 -9.37 10.83 -3.01
C TYR A 290 -8.85 12.23 -3.33
N ASN A 291 -9.67 13.28 -3.29
CA ASN A 291 -9.19 14.66 -3.40
C ASN A 291 -8.26 15.07 -2.26
N SER A 292 -8.34 14.41 -1.09
CA SER A 292 -7.43 14.72 0.02
C SER A 292 -6.00 14.21 -0.17
N PHE A 293 -5.73 13.28 -1.09
CA PHE A 293 -4.39 12.69 -1.26
C PHE A 293 -4.00 12.16 -2.64
N TYR A 294 -4.95 11.78 -3.50
CA TYR A 294 -4.69 11.04 -4.74
C TYR A 294 -4.97 11.86 -6.00
N TYR A 295 -6.00 12.71 -5.99
CA TYR A 295 -6.34 13.60 -7.12
C TYR A 295 -5.64 14.96 -7.05
N ASN A 296 -4.70 15.13 -6.12
CA ASN A 296 -3.88 16.32 -5.98
C ASN A 296 -2.89 16.48 -7.16
N ASN A 297 -2.77 17.71 -7.64
CA ASN A 297 -1.81 18.06 -8.68
C ASN A 297 -0.47 18.51 -8.10
N GLU A 298 -0.47 19.04 -6.88
CA GLU A 298 0.68 19.63 -6.19
C GLU A 298 0.70 19.17 -4.72
N ALA A 299 1.86 19.23 -4.08
CA ALA A 299 2.01 18.81 -2.69
C ALA A 299 1.28 19.74 -1.71
N SER A 300 1.16 21.02 -2.08
CA SER A 300 0.39 22.03 -1.35
C SER A 300 -1.08 21.65 -1.13
N GLN A 301 -1.62 20.71 -1.93
CA GLN A 301 -3.02 20.27 -1.93
C GLN A 301 -3.27 19.02 -1.08
N THR A 302 -2.22 18.34 -0.62
CA THR A 302 -2.32 17.11 0.18
C THR A 302 -2.82 17.43 1.59
N ASN A 303 -3.95 16.84 1.98
CA ASN A 303 -4.74 17.24 3.15
C ASN A 303 -4.81 16.15 4.24
N TYR A 304 -3.66 15.80 4.82
CA TYR A 304 -3.53 14.95 6.00
C TYR A 304 -2.17 15.19 6.67
N ASP A 305 -2.03 14.82 7.94
CA ASP A 305 -0.71 14.77 8.60
C ASP A 305 -0.06 13.39 8.49
N MET A 306 -0.85 12.32 8.61
CA MET A 306 -0.38 10.95 8.49
C MET A 306 -1.15 10.19 7.40
N ASN A 307 -0.39 9.68 6.43
CA ASN A 307 -0.87 8.76 5.41
C ASN A 307 -0.88 7.34 5.98
N VAL A 308 -2.02 6.65 5.81
CA VAL A 308 -2.20 5.24 6.16
C VAL A 308 -2.86 4.44 5.03
N GLY A 309 -2.86 4.97 3.80
CA GLY A 309 -3.62 4.42 2.66
C GLY A 309 -2.88 4.39 1.33
N SER A 310 -1.72 5.03 1.20
CA SER A 310 -0.93 4.98 -0.04
C SER A 310 -0.07 3.71 -0.12
N GLY A 311 0.17 3.28 -1.34
CA GLY A 311 1.04 2.15 -1.65
C GLY A 311 1.60 2.26 -3.05
N TRP A 312 2.56 1.40 -3.33
CA TRP A 312 3.27 1.38 -4.61
C TRP A 312 3.40 -0.05 -5.11
N GLY A 313 3.14 -0.24 -6.40
CA GLY A 313 3.43 -1.47 -7.13
C GLY A 313 4.61 -1.26 -8.06
N PRO A 314 5.54 -2.22 -8.19
CA PRO A 314 6.72 -2.05 -9.02
C PRO A 314 6.37 -2.00 -10.51
N ASP A 315 6.91 -1.02 -11.23
CA ASP A 315 6.73 -0.89 -12.68
C ASP A 315 7.70 -1.79 -13.47
N TYR A 316 8.89 -2.04 -12.91
CA TYR A 316 9.95 -2.83 -13.52
C TYR A 316 10.79 -3.58 -12.47
N GLY A 317 11.51 -4.63 -12.89
CA GLY A 317 12.24 -5.56 -12.03
C GLY A 317 13.56 -5.04 -11.45
N ASP A 318 13.55 -3.91 -10.75
CA ASP A 318 14.71 -3.35 -10.06
C ASP A 318 14.28 -2.59 -8.79
N PRO A 319 14.98 -2.69 -7.63
CA PRO A 319 14.59 -2.00 -6.40
C PRO A 319 14.40 -0.49 -6.54
N LYS A 320 15.04 0.14 -7.53
CA LYS A 320 14.81 1.55 -7.89
C LYS A 320 13.33 1.87 -8.05
N THR A 321 12.54 0.94 -8.61
CA THR A 321 11.12 1.16 -8.85
C THR A 321 10.35 1.49 -7.58
N TYR A 322 10.82 1.05 -6.41
CA TYR A 322 10.27 1.44 -5.11
C TYR A 322 11.05 2.60 -4.55
N VAL A 323 12.35 2.41 -4.28
CA VAL A 323 13.14 3.34 -3.45
C VAL A 323 13.17 4.75 -4.03
N ALA A 324 13.30 4.89 -5.35
CA ALA A 324 13.38 6.21 -5.99
C ALA A 324 12.09 7.02 -5.87
N THR A 325 10.94 6.39 -5.57
CA THR A 325 9.65 7.09 -5.39
C THR A 325 9.66 8.07 -4.21
N PHE A 326 10.59 7.90 -3.27
CA PHE A 326 10.81 8.78 -2.12
C PHE A 326 11.92 9.84 -2.37
N SER A 327 12.54 9.88 -3.56
CA SER A 327 13.57 10.88 -3.86
C SER A 327 13.01 12.30 -3.68
N PRO A 328 13.60 13.16 -2.83
CA PRO A 328 13.15 14.53 -2.64
C PRO A 328 13.29 15.41 -3.89
N VAL A 329 13.97 14.93 -4.93
CA VAL A 329 14.23 15.68 -6.16
C VAL A 329 13.22 15.33 -7.24
N ASN A 330 12.91 14.04 -7.44
CA ASN A 330 12.10 13.59 -8.57
C ASN A 330 11.26 12.33 -8.30
N GLY A 331 11.01 11.99 -7.03
CA GLY A 331 10.22 10.83 -6.66
C GLY A 331 8.74 10.96 -7.01
N ASP A 332 8.11 9.86 -7.42
CA ASP A 332 6.70 9.84 -7.82
C ASP A 332 5.70 10.05 -6.67
N LEU A 333 6.14 9.85 -5.41
CA LEU A 333 5.27 9.94 -4.23
C LEU A 333 5.44 11.25 -3.44
N LEU A 334 6.18 12.22 -3.98
CA LEU A 334 6.55 13.46 -3.28
C LEU A 334 5.36 14.27 -2.76
N LYS A 335 4.28 14.35 -3.54
CA LYS A 335 3.08 15.10 -3.14
C LYS A 335 2.48 14.57 -1.84
N GLY A 336 2.50 13.25 -1.65
CA GLY A 336 2.03 12.60 -0.42
C GLY A 336 2.94 12.87 0.79
N LEU A 337 4.16 13.35 0.57
CA LEU A 337 5.12 13.72 1.61
C LEU A 337 5.10 15.23 1.88
N GLY A 338 4.30 16.02 1.16
CA GLY A 338 4.29 17.48 1.24
C GLY A 338 5.38 18.17 0.43
N PHE A 339 6.07 17.46 -0.45
CA PHE A 339 7.19 18.00 -1.21
C PHE A 339 6.83 18.25 -2.67
N GLU A 340 7.25 19.40 -3.18
CA GLU A 340 7.32 19.63 -4.61
C GLU A 340 8.58 18.98 -5.21
N PRO A 341 8.57 18.61 -6.49
CA PRO A 341 9.78 18.20 -7.20
C PRO A 341 10.85 19.31 -7.21
N GLY A 342 12.11 18.92 -7.32
CA GLY A 342 13.27 19.82 -7.32
C GLY A 342 14.07 19.80 -6.02
N ALA A 343 15.39 20.02 -6.13
CA ALA A 343 16.28 20.06 -4.98
C ALA A 343 16.20 21.39 -4.19
N ASP A 344 15.65 22.43 -4.82
CA ASP A 344 15.51 23.80 -4.33
C ASP A 344 14.13 24.11 -3.74
N THR A 345 13.20 23.14 -3.76
CA THR A 345 11.86 23.25 -3.18
C THR A 345 11.80 22.57 -1.80
N ASN A 346 11.00 23.10 -0.88
CA ASN A 346 10.82 22.58 0.49
C ASN A 346 12.13 22.27 1.25
N VAL A 347 13.21 23.01 0.95
CA VAL A 347 14.59 22.70 1.39
C VAL A 347 14.68 22.52 2.90
N ALA A 348 14.04 23.40 3.68
CA ALA A 348 14.06 23.34 5.13
C ALA A 348 13.45 22.04 5.66
N ALA A 349 12.28 21.65 5.16
CA ALA A 349 11.59 20.42 5.59
C ALA A 349 12.32 19.16 5.13
N LYS A 350 12.76 19.12 3.86
CA LYS A 350 13.56 18.00 3.31
C LYS A 350 14.87 17.80 4.08
N THR A 351 15.54 18.88 4.46
CA THR A 351 16.77 18.83 5.26
C THR A 351 16.47 18.37 6.68
N ALA A 352 15.52 19.00 7.36
CA ALA A 352 15.19 18.69 8.76
C ALA A 352 14.72 17.26 8.95
N ALA A 353 13.92 16.73 8.01
CA ALA A 353 13.49 15.34 8.03
C ALA A 353 14.58 14.34 7.58
N GLY A 354 15.68 14.78 6.97
CA GLY A 354 16.77 13.90 6.54
C GLY A 354 16.62 13.29 5.14
N PHE A 355 15.75 13.83 4.29
CA PHE A 355 15.54 13.32 2.93
C PHE A 355 16.73 13.56 1.99
N PHE A 356 17.53 14.61 2.20
CA PHE A 356 18.73 14.83 1.38
C PHE A 356 19.86 13.84 1.70
N GLU A 357 19.92 13.31 2.91
CA GLU A 357 20.86 12.21 3.23
C GLU A 357 20.39 10.90 2.58
N PHE A 358 19.08 10.62 2.62
CA PHE A 358 18.49 9.54 1.84
C PHE A 358 18.81 9.69 0.34
N GLU A 359 18.70 10.89 -0.22
CA GLU A 359 18.93 11.12 -1.65
C GLU A 359 20.38 10.79 -2.06
N LYS A 360 21.37 11.05 -1.20
CA LYS A 360 22.77 10.66 -1.48
C LYS A 360 22.89 9.14 -1.65
N LEU A 361 22.21 8.37 -0.79
CA LEU A 361 22.18 6.90 -0.87
C LEU A 361 21.45 6.43 -2.14
N ASN A 362 20.30 7.04 -2.44
CA ASN A 362 19.50 6.74 -3.62
C ASN A 362 20.24 7.04 -4.93
N VAL A 363 20.97 8.15 -5.02
CA VAL A 363 21.81 8.52 -6.18
C VAL A 363 22.99 7.58 -6.33
N ALA A 364 23.65 7.21 -5.23
CA ALA A 364 24.74 6.24 -5.25
C ALA A 364 24.26 4.87 -5.78
N ALA A 365 23.11 4.38 -5.30
CA ALA A 365 22.49 3.16 -5.80
C ALA A 365 22.10 3.27 -7.28
N SER A 366 21.52 4.42 -7.68
CA SER A 366 21.07 4.66 -9.05
C SER A 366 22.22 4.75 -10.05
N SER A 367 23.40 5.20 -9.60
CA SER A 367 24.60 5.36 -10.42
C SER A 367 25.36 4.05 -10.65
N GLU A 368 25.15 3.04 -9.80
CA GLU A 368 25.65 1.69 -10.05
C GLU A 368 24.76 0.97 -11.07
N ILE A 369 25.29 0.77 -12.28
CA ILE A 369 24.56 0.19 -13.43
C ILE A 369 25.24 -1.08 -13.99
N LYS A 370 26.39 -1.47 -13.43
CA LYS A 370 27.21 -2.58 -13.95
C LYS A 370 27.14 -3.79 -13.03
N ASP A 371 27.28 -3.58 -11.73
CA ASP A 371 27.26 -4.64 -10.72
C ASP A 371 25.89 -4.67 -10.03
N LEU A 372 25.05 -5.65 -10.41
CA LEU A 372 23.70 -5.79 -9.87
C LEU A 372 23.69 -6.14 -8.38
N ASP A 373 24.64 -6.95 -7.92
CA ASP A 373 24.72 -7.31 -6.50
C ASP A 373 25.04 -6.08 -5.66
N LYS A 374 26.01 -5.27 -6.14
CA LYS A 374 26.34 -4.00 -5.50
C LYS A 374 25.17 -3.01 -5.57
N ARG A 375 24.47 -2.92 -6.71
CA ARG A 375 23.28 -2.09 -6.89
C ARG A 375 22.19 -2.45 -5.89
N TYR A 376 21.88 -3.74 -5.74
CA TYR A 376 20.87 -4.22 -4.78
C TYR A 376 21.26 -3.92 -3.34
N GLN A 377 22.54 -4.10 -2.98
CA GLN A 377 23.03 -3.72 -1.66
C GLN A 377 22.91 -2.20 -1.40
N LEU A 378 23.23 -1.36 -2.38
CA LEU A 378 23.13 0.09 -2.25
C LEU A 378 21.66 0.54 -2.10
N TYR A 379 20.73 -0.05 -2.85
CA TYR A 379 19.31 0.22 -2.63
C TYR A 379 18.82 -0.30 -1.28
N ALA A 380 19.29 -1.46 -0.82
CA ALA A 380 18.96 -1.96 0.52
C ALA A 380 19.42 -0.99 1.61
N ALA A 381 20.58 -0.34 1.44
CA ALA A 381 21.05 0.71 2.34
C ALA A 381 20.19 1.98 2.29
N ALA A 382 19.79 2.41 1.09
CA ALA A 382 18.90 3.56 0.93
C ALA A 382 17.50 3.31 1.55
N GLU A 383 16.94 2.12 1.36
CA GLU A 383 15.66 1.74 1.98
C GLU A 383 15.78 1.55 3.49
N ALA A 384 16.87 0.93 3.96
CA ALA A 384 17.17 0.85 5.39
C ALA A 384 17.24 2.24 6.03
N TYR A 385 17.73 3.26 5.32
CA TYR A 385 17.70 4.64 5.81
C TYR A 385 16.26 5.16 5.99
N LEU A 386 15.37 4.94 5.01
CA LEU A 386 13.96 5.35 5.11
C LEU A 386 13.26 4.71 6.32
N ILE A 387 13.49 3.42 6.56
CA ILE A 387 12.86 2.67 7.65
C ILE A 387 13.55 2.95 8.99
N GLY A 388 14.88 2.98 8.99
CA GLY A 388 15.75 3.15 10.15
C GLY A 388 15.55 4.49 10.85
N HIS A 389 15.45 5.57 10.05
CA HIS A 389 15.20 6.94 10.52
C HIS A 389 13.71 7.30 10.60
N SER A 390 12.84 6.28 10.59
CA SER A 390 11.39 6.42 10.76
C SER A 390 10.77 7.42 9.78
N LEU A 391 11.22 7.42 8.52
CA LEU A 391 10.64 8.24 7.45
C LEU A 391 9.38 7.60 6.86
N MET A 392 9.33 6.27 6.90
CA MET A 392 8.17 5.48 6.55
C MET A 392 8.17 4.15 7.31
N LEU A 393 7.02 3.51 7.39
CA LEU A 393 6.84 2.17 7.93
C LEU A 393 6.13 1.31 6.86
N PRO A 394 6.76 0.26 6.32
CA PRO A 394 6.07 -0.72 5.50
C PRO A 394 4.93 -1.35 6.29
N ASN A 395 3.74 -1.41 5.69
CA ASN A 395 2.52 -1.77 6.38
C ASN A 395 2.01 -3.14 5.95
N VAL A 396 1.41 -3.21 4.76
CA VAL A 396 0.75 -4.40 4.21
C VAL A 396 1.00 -4.53 2.72
N SER A 397 0.96 -5.75 2.22
CA SER A 397 0.79 -6.04 0.79
C SER A 397 -0.69 -6.19 0.42
N GLN A 398 -0.99 -6.33 -0.87
CA GLN A 398 -2.28 -6.86 -1.30
C GLN A 398 -2.26 -8.39 -1.25
N GLY A 399 -3.44 -9.01 -1.19
CA GLY A 399 -3.57 -10.46 -1.00
C GLY A 399 -3.68 -10.83 0.48
N GLY A 400 -3.30 -12.05 0.84
CA GLY A 400 -3.31 -12.50 2.24
C GLY A 400 -4.70 -12.69 2.85
N VAL A 401 -5.76 -12.58 2.03
CA VAL A 401 -7.15 -12.76 2.44
C VAL A 401 -7.72 -14.08 1.92
N PHE A 402 -8.73 -14.63 2.60
CA PHE A 402 -9.48 -15.77 2.05
C PHE A 402 -10.19 -15.38 0.76
N GLN A 403 -10.25 -16.32 -0.18
CA GLN A 403 -10.83 -16.15 -1.51
C GLN A 403 -11.50 -17.43 -1.98
N VAL A 404 -12.47 -17.26 -2.88
CA VAL A 404 -13.08 -18.32 -3.70
C VAL A 404 -13.02 -17.88 -5.16
N SER A 405 -12.82 -18.82 -6.08
CA SER A 405 -12.63 -18.48 -7.49
C SER A 405 -12.94 -19.65 -8.44
N ARG A 406 -13.56 -19.32 -9.58
CA ARG A 406 -13.77 -20.18 -10.76
C ARG A 406 -12.65 -19.99 -11.80
N ILE A 407 -11.72 -19.07 -11.57
CA ILE A 407 -10.59 -18.82 -12.47
C ILE A 407 -9.58 -19.96 -12.30
N GLN A 408 -9.23 -20.62 -13.41
CA GLN A 408 -8.25 -21.69 -13.41
C GLN A 408 -6.88 -21.13 -12.97
N PRO A 409 -6.33 -21.57 -11.84
CA PRO A 409 -5.04 -21.08 -11.35
C PRO A 409 -3.92 -21.42 -12.35
N TYR A 410 -2.85 -20.61 -12.35
CA TYR A 410 -1.68 -20.75 -13.24
C TYR A 410 -1.96 -20.60 -14.75
N THR A 411 -3.17 -20.16 -15.14
CA THR A 411 -3.49 -19.71 -16.51
C THR A 411 -3.42 -18.19 -16.66
N VAL A 412 -3.51 -17.46 -15.55
CA VAL A 412 -3.45 -16.00 -15.54
C VAL A 412 -2.02 -15.54 -15.82
N SER A 413 -1.87 -14.52 -16.67
CA SER A 413 -0.58 -13.84 -16.87
C SER A 413 -0.05 -13.31 -15.54
N TRP A 414 1.23 -13.52 -15.25
CA TRP A 414 1.84 -13.05 -14.02
C TRP A 414 3.27 -12.57 -14.22
N ALA A 415 3.63 -11.51 -13.50
CA ALA A 415 4.98 -11.02 -13.30
C ALA A 415 5.04 -10.34 -11.92
N ASP A 416 6.22 -10.28 -11.32
CA ASP A 416 6.47 -9.55 -10.07
C ASP A 416 6.38 -8.03 -10.24
N TYR A 417 6.27 -7.53 -11.47
CA TYR A 417 6.22 -6.11 -11.79
C TYR A 417 5.39 -5.81 -13.04
N GLY A 418 5.01 -4.54 -13.15
CA GLY A 418 4.08 -4.03 -14.14
C GLY A 418 2.66 -4.57 -13.94
N ILE A 419 1.81 -4.33 -14.95
CA ILE A 419 0.38 -4.61 -14.88
C ILE A 419 -0.01 -6.00 -15.43
N SER A 420 0.88 -6.99 -15.34
CA SER A 420 0.68 -8.30 -15.98
C SER A 420 -0.51 -9.09 -15.39
N GLU A 421 -0.76 -8.96 -14.09
CA GLU A 421 -1.88 -9.61 -13.39
C GLU A 421 -3.27 -9.10 -13.81
N TYR A 422 -3.34 -7.88 -14.37
CA TYR A 422 -4.56 -7.27 -14.90
C TYR A 422 -4.89 -7.72 -16.34
N LYS A 423 -4.05 -8.55 -16.97
CA LYS A 423 -4.30 -9.08 -18.31
C LYS A 423 -5.31 -10.23 -18.26
N TYR A 424 -6.26 -10.23 -19.20
CA TYR A 424 -7.22 -11.33 -19.40
C TYR A 424 -6.74 -12.37 -20.42
N LYS A 425 -5.71 -12.06 -21.22
CA LYS A 425 -5.08 -13.03 -22.12
C LYS A 425 -4.57 -14.23 -21.31
N PHE A 426 -4.75 -15.44 -21.86
CA PHE A 426 -4.52 -16.74 -21.22
C PHE A 426 -5.46 -17.13 -20.09
N ARG A 427 -6.21 -16.20 -19.49
CA ARG A 427 -7.10 -16.50 -18.37
C ARG A 427 -8.19 -17.46 -18.82
N GLN A 428 -8.41 -18.51 -18.04
CA GLN A 428 -9.48 -19.48 -18.24
C GLN A 428 -10.41 -19.47 -17.02
N VAL A 429 -11.71 -19.68 -17.26
CA VAL A 429 -12.75 -19.73 -16.24
C VAL A 429 -13.46 -21.07 -16.36
N THR A 430 -13.64 -21.74 -15.23
CA THR A 430 -14.33 -23.03 -15.13
C THR A 430 -15.82 -22.84 -14.81
N ASP A 431 -16.60 -23.89 -15.02
CA ASP A 431 -18.04 -23.93 -14.73
C ASP A 431 -18.36 -24.19 -13.25
N HIS A 432 -17.38 -24.60 -12.46
CA HIS A 432 -17.48 -24.88 -11.02
C HIS A 432 -16.48 -24.05 -10.21
N VAL A 433 -16.57 -24.10 -8.88
CA VAL A 433 -15.62 -23.42 -7.99
C VAL A 433 -14.40 -24.31 -7.80
N ILE A 434 -13.21 -23.78 -8.08
CA ILE A 434 -11.96 -24.54 -8.00
C ILE A 434 -11.65 -24.89 -6.54
N THR A 435 -11.45 -26.18 -6.29
CA THR A 435 -11.04 -26.76 -5.00
C THR A 435 -9.56 -26.55 -4.69
N LEU A 436 -9.17 -26.77 -3.44
CA LEU A 436 -7.78 -26.77 -2.98
C LEU A 436 -6.97 -27.89 -3.66
N GLU A 437 -7.57 -29.06 -3.89
CA GLU A 437 -6.93 -30.18 -4.59
C GLU A 437 -6.61 -29.80 -6.04
N GLU A 438 -7.56 -29.22 -6.77
CA GLU A 438 -7.36 -28.76 -8.14
C GLU A 438 -6.31 -27.65 -8.22
N ARG A 439 -6.29 -26.73 -7.25
CA ARG A 439 -5.23 -25.71 -7.13
C ARG A 439 -3.86 -26.35 -6.97
N ALA A 440 -3.74 -27.35 -6.09
CA ALA A 440 -2.49 -28.06 -5.87
C ALA A 440 -2.04 -28.81 -7.13
N ALA A 441 -2.95 -29.51 -7.80
CA ALA A 441 -2.66 -30.21 -9.05
C ALA A 441 -2.20 -29.25 -10.16
N ALA A 442 -2.89 -28.11 -10.31
CA ALA A 442 -2.52 -27.08 -11.27
C ALA A 442 -1.13 -26.46 -10.95
N LYS A 443 -0.80 -26.26 -9.68
CA LYS A 443 0.52 -25.80 -9.24
C LYS A 443 1.61 -26.77 -9.67
N THR A 444 1.45 -28.05 -9.34
CA THR A 444 2.43 -29.09 -9.69
C THR A 444 2.60 -29.21 -11.20
N ALA A 445 1.51 -29.16 -11.98
CA ALA A 445 1.58 -29.17 -13.43
C ALA A 445 2.35 -27.95 -13.99
N TRP A 446 2.10 -26.76 -13.45
CA TRP A 446 2.79 -25.53 -13.84
C TRP A 446 4.28 -25.55 -13.48
N GLU A 447 4.64 -25.97 -12.26
CA GLU A 447 6.04 -26.11 -11.82
C GLU A 447 6.81 -27.09 -12.72
N LYS A 448 6.20 -28.23 -13.07
CA LYS A 448 6.79 -29.21 -14.00
C LYS A 448 6.96 -28.67 -15.42
N ALA A 449 6.05 -27.82 -15.88
CA ALA A 449 6.14 -27.21 -17.21
C ALA A 449 7.25 -26.15 -17.30
N ARG A 450 7.48 -25.38 -16.22
CA ARG A 450 8.50 -24.32 -16.17
C ARG A 450 9.92 -24.84 -15.89
N ALA A 451 10.05 -26.04 -15.34
CA ALA A 451 11.35 -26.70 -15.13
C ALA A 451 11.94 -27.33 -16.41
N LYS A 452 11.23 -27.26 -17.53
CA LYS A 452 11.67 -27.69 -18.87
C LYS A 452 12.03 -26.47 -19.69
#